data_AF-A0AAW2ZGJ7-F1
#
_entry.id   AF-A0AAW2ZGJ7-F1
#
_cell.length_a   1.000
_cell.length_b   1.000
_cell.length_c   1.000
_cell.angle_alpha   90.00
_cell.angle_beta   90.00
_cell.angle_gamma   90.00
#
_symmetry.space_group_name_H-M   'P 1'
#
loop_
_entity.id
_entity.type
_entity.pdbx_description
1 polymer ?
#
loop_
_entity_poly.entity_id
_entity_poly.type
_entity_poly.pdbx_seq_one_letter_code
_entity_poly.pdbx_strand_id
1 'polypeptide(L)'
;MSIFKKLFKKKDSSVKLSSKTEKATSKAVTQMQDTEDLLTKRRDLLQRKMEKEQEMAKASLAKGDRKAAAAALKRKKQYEAQMVKLDTQIDNIAQMNGSVQDATIGVDVLNSQVQGTKALKGIYKQVGGIDKVDKVYDDVRDAMDASHDLSQALSQNIGGGEMIDESELEDELAALEQETELKQKPIKIVRSLPSPGSAYVNSTRDEEDLAALEASMV
;
A
#
# COMPACT_ATOMS: atom_id res chain seq x y z
N MET A 1 -51.45 12.80 -7.29
CA MET A 1 -50.36 12.00 -7.89
C MET A 1 -49.09 12.84 -7.97
N SER A 2 -47.92 12.21 -7.77
CA SER A 2 -46.61 12.66 -8.29
C SER A 2 -45.82 13.71 -7.48
N ILE A 3 -45.46 13.37 -6.25
CA ILE A 3 -44.28 13.93 -5.55
C ILE A 3 -43.09 12.95 -5.63
N PHE A 4 -43.37 11.64 -5.71
CA PHE A 4 -42.37 10.58 -5.84
C PHE A 4 -41.69 10.48 -7.22
N LYS A 5 -42.24 11.12 -8.27
CA LYS A 5 -41.64 11.10 -9.61
C LYS A 5 -40.50 12.13 -9.77
N LYS A 6 -40.30 13.04 -8.81
CA LYS A 6 -39.20 14.02 -8.79
C LYS A 6 -37.94 13.54 -8.07
N LEU A 7 -37.98 12.40 -7.38
CA LEU A 7 -36.83 11.85 -6.65
C LEU A 7 -35.99 10.85 -7.46
N PHE A 8 -36.48 10.39 -8.62
CA PHE A 8 -35.77 9.50 -9.54
C PHE A 8 -35.30 10.22 -10.82
N LYS A 9 -34.80 11.44 -10.67
CA LYS A 9 -34.03 12.09 -11.74
C LYS A 9 -32.68 11.39 -11.79
N LYS A 10 -32.50 10.48 -12.76
CA LYS A 10 -31.27 9.79 -13.17
C LYS A 10 -30.07 10.76 -13.05
N LYS A 11 -29.39 10.73 -11.90
CA LYS A 11 -28.22 11.55 -11.60
C LYS A 11 -27.01 10.74 -12.04
N ASP A 12 -26.27 11.27 -13.02
CA ASP A 12 -25.00 10.70 -13.44
C ASP A 12 -24.13 10.46 -12.20
N SER A 13 -23.83 9.19 -11.94
CA SER A 13 -23.22 8.75 -10.68
C SER A 13 -21.73 9.08 -10.58
N SER A 14 -21.14 9.71 -11.60
CA SER A 14 -19.73 10.12 -11.58
C SER A 14 -19.55 11.32 -10.67
N VAL A 15 -18.65 11.20 -9.70
CA VAL A 15 -18.25 12.30 -8.83
C VAL A 15 -17.21 13.12 -9.57
N LYS A 16 -17.68 14.12 -10.32
CA LYS A 16 -16.80 15.11 -10.95
C LYS A 16 -16.58 16.27 -9.99
N LEU A 17 -15.32 16.68 -9.81
CA LEU A 17 -15.06 18.01 -9.29
C LEU A 17 -15.73 19.03 -10.21
N SER A 18 -16.29 20.09 -9.62
CA SER A 18 -16.73 21.22 -10.43
C SER A 18 -15.52 21.82 -11.14
N SER A 19 -15.69 22.26 -12.40
CA SER A 19 -14.65 23.01 -13.12
C SER A 19 -14.15 24.24 -12.35
N LYS A 20 -14.98 24.80 -11.46
CA LYS A 20 -14.59 25.86 -10.52
C LYS A 20 -13.63 25.34 -9.44
N THR A 21 -13.88 24.14 -8.92
CA THR A 21 -13.04 23.48 -7.92
C THR A 21 -11.71 23.04 -8.53
N GLU A 22 -11.69 22.43 -9.71
CA GLU A 22 -10.44 22.04 -10.40
C GLU A 22 -9.51 23.24 -10.64
N LYS A 23 -10.07 24.35 -11.15
CA LYS A 23 -9.33 25.59 -11.35
C LYS A 23 -8.82 26.19 -10.02
N ALA A 24 -9.63 26.14 -8.98
CA ALA A 24 -9.24 26.63 -7.65
C ALA A 24 -8.11 25.76 -7.06
N THR A 25 -8.21 24.44 -7.19
CA THR A 25 -7.19 23.48 -6.75
C THR A 25 -5.87 23.70 -7.49
N SER A 26 -5.89 23.75 -8.83
CA SER A 26 -4.68 24.01 -9.62
C SER A 26 -4.03 25.35 -9.26
N LYS A 27 -4.83 26.42 -9.14
CA LYS A 27 -4.32 27.72 -8.71
C LYS A 27 -3.69 27.69 -7.31
N ALA A 28 -4.32 26.97 -6.38
CA ALA A 28 -3.81 26.82 -5.02
C ALA A 28 -2.47 26.06 -5.01
N VAL A 29 -2.34 24.97 -5.78
CA VAL A 29 -1.09 24.21 -5.92
C VAL A 29 0.02 25.09 -6.49
N THR A 30 -0.24 25.86 -7.55
CA THR A 30 0.77 26.79 -8.11
C THR A 30 1.18 27.85 -7.09
N GLN A 31 0.22 28.43 -6.38
CA GLN A 31 0.52 29.43 -5.35
C GLN A 31 1.34 28.84 -4.18
N MET A 32 1.08 27.58 -3.81
CA MET A 32 1.86 26.86 -2.80
C MET A 32 3.30 26.65 -3.28
N GLN A 33 3.50 26.21 -4.52
CA GLN A 33 4.82 26.04 -5.14
C GLN A 33 5.61 27.35 -5.18
N ASP A 34 4.97 28.44 -5.64
CA ASP A 34 5.60 29.78 -5.67
C ASP A 34 6.03 30.24 -4.26
N THR A 35 5.21 29.91 -3.25
CA THR A 35 5.49 30.26 -1.84
C THR A 35 6.61 29.41 -1.27
N GLU A 36 6.63 28.10 -1.56
CA GLU A 36 7.70 27.18 -1.17
C GLU A 36 9.06 27.62 -1.74
N ASP A 37 9.09 27.99 -3.01
CA ASP A 37 10.28 28.55 -3.68
C ASP A 37 10.78 29.83 -3.00
N LEU A 38 9.86 30.72 -2.63
CA LEU A 38 10.20 31.97 -1.94
C LEU A 38 10.78 31.69 -0.55
N LEU A 39 10.17 30.78 0.22
CA LEU A 39 10.64 30.41 1.55
C LEU A 39 12.01 29.73 1.48
N THR A 40 12.22 28.86 0.49
CA THR A 40 13.51 28.20 0.24
C THR A 40 14.60 29.21 -0.11
N LYS A 41 14.35 30.16 -1.00
CA LYS A 41 15.31 31.25 -1.29
C LYS A 41 15.65 32.07 -0.04
N ARG A 42 14.67 32.30 0.83
CA ARG A 42 14.88 33.02 2.10
C ARG A 42 15.70 32.19 3.10
N ARG A 43 15.48 30.86 3.15
CA ARG A 43 16.27 29.91 3.92
C ARG A 43 17.73 29.96 3.50
N ASP A 44 18.01 29.88 2.20
CA ASP A 44 19.37 29.95 1.64
C ASP A 44 20.08 31.26 2.00
N LEU A 45 19.34 32.38 1.95
CA LEU A 45 19.88 33.67 2.36
C LEU A 45 20.26 33.69 3.85
N LEU A 46 19.42 33.10 4.72
CA LEU A 46 19.75 32.98 6.15
C LEU A 46 20.97 32.08 6.36
N GLN A 47 21.10 31.00 5.60
CA GLN A 47 22.26 30.12 5.67
C GLN A 47 23.57 30.86 5.36
N ARG A 48 23.60 31.62 4.26
CA ARG A 48 24.76 32.47 3.92
C ARG A 48 25.07 33.51 5.01
N LYS A 49 24.04 34.09 5.63
CA LYS A 49 24.22 35.03 6.75
C LYS A 49 24.82 34.33 7.97
N MET A 50 24.40 33.10 8.29
CA MET A 50 24.96 32.32 9.39
C MET A 50 26.43 31.98 9.16
N GLU A 51 26.78 31.58 7.94
CA GLU A 51 28.17 31.31 7.54
C GLU A 51 29.04 32.56 7.72
N LYS A 52 28.56 33.71 7.26
CA LYS A 52 29.25 34.99 7.43
C LYS A 52 29.45 35.38 8.91
N GLU A 53 28.43 35.21 9.75
CA GLU A 53 28.57 35.47 11.19
C GLU A 53 29.54 34.49 11.86
N GLN A 54 29.57 33.24 11.40
CA GLN A 54 30.52 32.24 11.88
C GLN A 54 31.97 32.60 11.50
N GLU A 55 32.21 33.06 10.28
CA GLU A 55 33.52 33.57 9.84
C GLU A 55 33.94 34.81 10.64
N MET A 56 33.02 35.77 10.83
CA MET A 56 33.29 36.95 11.66
C MET A 56 33.63 36.57 13.10
N ALA A 57 32.93 35.60 13.70
CA ALA A 57 33.24 35.12 15.04
C ALA A 57 34.65 34.52 15.11
N LYS A 58 35.04 33.68 14.15
CA LYS A 58 36.40 33.11 14.06
C LYS A 58 37.46 34.21 13.90
N ALA A 59 37.23 35.18 13.02
CA ALA A 59 38.15 36.29 12.78
C ALA A 59 38.31 37.19 14.02
N SER A 60 37.23 37.48 14.75
CA SER A 60 37.29 38.24 16.00
C SER A 60 38.05 37.50 17.11
N LEU A 61 37.87 36.17 17.22
CA LEU A 61 38.63 35.36 18.18
C LEU A 61 40.14 35.35 17.87
N ALA A 62 40.51 35.25 16.59
CA ALA A 62 41.92 35.31 16.17
C ALA A 62 42.59 36.64 16.55
N LYS A 63 41.81 37.73 16.65
CA LYS A 63 42.27 39.05 17.11
C LYS A 63 42.20 39.26 18.63
N GLY A 64 41.77 38.24 19.39
CA GLY A 64 41.59 38.32 20.85
C GLY A 64 40.30 39.04 21.29
N ASP A 65 39.44 39.48 20.37
CA ASP A 65 38.21 40.20 20.69
C ASP A 65 37.04 39.23 20.95
N ARG A 66 36.98 38.74 22.18
CA ARG A 66 35.91 37.83 22.64
C ARG A 66 34.53 38.48 22.62
N LYS A 67 34.41 39.80 22.81
CA LYS A 67 33.10 40.49 22.83
C LYS A 67 32.49 40.53 21.43
N ALA A 68 33.29 40.89 20.43
CA ALA A 68 32.85 40.88 19.04
C ALA A 68 32.47 39.47 18.56
N ALA A 69 33.26 38.46 18.94
CA ALA A 69 32.96 37.07 18.63
C ALA A 69 31.63 36.60 19.24
N ALA A 70 31.38 36.90 20.51
CA ALA A 70 30.12 36.57 21.18
C ALA A 70 28.91 37.26 20.53
N ALA A 71 29.06 38.52 20.10
CA ALA A 71 28.01 39.25 19.39
C ALA A 71 27.69 38.62 18.02
N ALA A 72 28.70 38.17 17.27
CA ALA A 72 28.52 37.48 16.00
C ALA A 72 27.81 36.13 16.18
N LEU A 73 28.22 35.33 17.18
CA LEU A 73 27.54 34.07 17.51
C LEU A 73 26.08 34.28 17.94
N LYS A 74 25.79 35.37 18.66
CA LYS A 74 24.41 35.74 19.03
C LYS A 74 23.56 36.01 17.78
N ARG A 75 24.07 36.78 16.81
CA ARG A 75 23.38 37.02 15.53
C ARG A 75 23.19 35.72 14.74
N LYS A 76 24.22 34.86 14.69
CA LYS A 76 24.11 33.53 14.08
C LYS A 76 22.95 32.74 14.69
N LYS A 77 22.87 32.63 16.01
CA LYS A 77 21.76 31.94 16.71
C LYS A 77 20.38 32.55 16.40
N GLN A 78 20.30 33.86 16.24
CA GLN A 78 19.04 34.52 15.83
C GLN A 78 18.63 34.16 14.40
N TYR A 79 19.59 33.97 13.49
CA TYR A 79 19.33 33.46 12.14
C TYR A 79 18.95 31.98 12.14
N GLU A 80 19.60 31.15 12.97
CA GLU A 80 19.23 29.73 13.17
C GLU A 80 17.77 29.62 13.62
N ALA A 81 17.35 30.42 14.62
CA ALA A 81 15.96 30.44 15.09
C ALA A 81 14.96 30.91 14.02
N GLN A 82 15.37 31.81 13.12
CA GLN A 82 14.54 32.21 11.98
C GLN A 82 14.46 31.10 10.92
N MET A 83 15.55 30.38 10.68
CA MET A 83 15.61 29.29 9.73
C MET A 83 14.70 28.14 10.16
N VAL A 84 14.72 27.75 11.44
CA VAL A 84 13.80 26.72 11.98
C VAL A 84 12.33 27.09 11.72
N LYS A 85 11.97 28.37 11.84
CA LYS A 85 10.60 28.83 11.53
C LYS A 85 10.28 28.71 10.04
N LEU A 86 11.22 29.01 9.16
CA LEU A 86 11.02 28.83 7.71
C LEU A 86 10.87 27.35 7.36
N ASP A 87 11.68 26.48 7.95
CA ASP A 87 11.61 25.04 7.72
C ASP A 87 10.23 24.50 8.11
N THR A 88 9.71 24.90 9.27
CA THR A 88 8.33 24.57 9.68
C THR A 88 7.29 25.09 8.68
N GLN A 89 7.48 26.29 8.12
CA GLN A 89 6.56 26.84 7.12
C GLN A 89 6.61 26.07 5.79
N ILE A 90 7.80 25.67 5.35
CA ILE A 90 8.02 24.85 4.16
C ILE A 90 7.33 23.49 4.34
N ASP A 91 7.59 22.82 5.47
CA ASP A 91 6.99 21.51 5.77
C ASP A 91 5.45 21.56 5.79
N ASN A 92 4.88 22.62 6.37
CA ASN A 92 3.43 22.82 6.37
C ASN A 92 2.86 23.01 4.97
N ILE A 93 3.55 23.73 4.08
CA ILE A 93 3.12 23.90 2.69
C ILE A 93 3.22 22.59 1.93
N ALA A 94 4.31 21.84 2.10
CA ALA A 94 4.50 20.54 1.47
C ALA A 94 3.41 19.54 1.88
N GLN A 95 3.07 19.48 3.18
CA GLN A 95 1.96 18.65 3.69
C GLN A 95 0.61 19.06 3.10
N MET A 96 0.34 20.36 2.98
CA MET A 96 -0.90 20.85 2.39
C MET A 96 -0.99 20.54 0.90
N ASN A 97 0.12 20.64 0.16
CA ASN A 97 0.20 20.26 -1.24
C ASN A 97 -0.07 18.76 -1.43
N GLY A 98 0.57 17.91 -0.62
CA GLY A 98 0.30 16.46 -0.60
C GLY A 98 -1.17 16.15 -0.32
N SER A 99 -1.76 16.78 0.69
CA SER A 99 -3.18 16.60 1.03
C SER A 99 -4.13 16.97 -0.12
N VAL A 100 -3.79 18.01 -0.89
CA VAL A 100 -4.56 18.43 -2.07
C VAL A 100 -4.43 17.41 -3.22
N GLN A 101 -3.24 16.85 -3.41
CA GLN A 101 -2.99 15.81 -4.40
C GLN A 101 -3.73 14.52 -4.02
N ASP A 102 -3.66 14.09 -2.76
CA ASP A 102 -4.37 12.92 -2.25
C ASP A 102 -5.89 13.07 -2.41
N ALA A 103 -6.44 14.25 -2.12
CA ALA A 103 -7.85 14.53 -2.33
C ALA A 103 -8.25 14.43 -3.82
N THR A 104 -7.35 14.84 -4.73
CA THR A 104 -7.57 14.74 -6.17
C THR A 104 -7.55 13.28 -6.63
N ILE A 105 -6.55 12.50 -6.19
CA ILE A 105 -6.46 11.05 -6.48
C ILE A 105 -7.67 10.31 -5.89
N GLY A 106 -8.12 10.68 -4.69
CA GLY A 106 -9.29 10.08 -4.04
C GLY A 106 -10.57 10.22 -4.88
N VAL A 107 -10.70 11.30 -5.65
CA VAL A 107 -11.82 11.49 -6.60
C VAL A 107 -11.72 10.52 -7.78
N ASP A 108 -10.52 10.28 -8.30
CA ASP A 108 -10.29 9.34 -9.40
C ASP A 108 -10.53 7.89 -8.98
N VAL A 109 -10.10 7.52 -7.77
CA VAL A 109 -10.41 6.22 -7.16
C VAL A 109 -11.92 6.03 -7.04
N LEU A 110 -12.63 7.04 -6.52
CA LEU A 110 -14.08 6.99 -6.39
C LEU A 110 -14.78 6.86 -7.74
N ASN A 111 -14.30 7.56 -8.77
CA ASN A 111 -14.82 7.45 -10.13
C ASN A 111 -14.61 6.05 -10.72
N SER A 112 -13.45 5.44 -10.48
CA SER A 112 -13.17 4.06 -10.89
C SER A 112 -14.10 3.06 -10.20
N GLN A 113 -14.35 3.24 -8.89
CA GLN A 113 -15.28 2.40 -8.14
C GLN A 113 -16.72 2.54 -8.64
N VAL A 114 -17.15 3.76 -8.99
CA VAL A 114 -18.46 4.00 -9.61
C VAL A 114 -18.58 3.25 -10.94
N GLN A 115 -17.54 3.27 -11.77
CA GLN A 115 -17.53 2.56 -13.05
C GLN A 115 -17.58 1.04 -12.86
N GLY A 116 -16.74 0.49 -11.98
CA GLY A 116 -16.76 -0.93 -11.63
C GLY A 116 -18.13 -1.37 -11.10
N THR A 117 -18.73 -0.59 -10.20
CA THR A 117 -20.08 -0.85 -9.68
C THR A 117 -21.14 -0.84 -10.79
N LYS A 118 -21.04 0.07 -11.76
CA LYS A 118 -21.94 0.10 -12.92
C LYS A 118 -21.76 -1.12 -13.82
N ALA A 119 -20.52 -1.54 -14.06
CA ALA A 119 -20.21 -2.75 -14.83
C ALA A 119 -20.78 -4.01 -14.15
N LEU A 120 -20.55 -4.16 -12.84
CA LEU A 120 -21.12 -5.25 -12.03
C LEU A 120 -22.66 -5.26 -12.11
N LYS A 121 -23.31 -4.10 -11.98
CA LYS A 121 -24.78 -3.99 -12.15
C LYS A 121 -25.24 -4.38 -13.56
N GLY A 122 -24.46 -4.07 -14.59
CA GLY A 122 -24.72 -4.47 -15.97
C GLY A 122 -24.65 -5.98 -16.13
N ILE A 123 -23.56 -6.59 -15.64
CA ILE A 123 -23.37 -8.04 -15.62
C ILE A 123 -24.56 -8.69 -14.91
N TYR A 124 -24.88 -8.32 -13.68
CA TYR A 124 -26.01 -8.92 -12.94
C TYR A 124 -27.35 -8.81 -13.67
N LYS A 125 -27.63 -7.69 -14.34
CA LYS A 125 -28.84 -7.58 -15.18
C LYS A 125 -28.83 -8.51 -16.38
N GLN A 126 -27.67 -8.72 -17.00
CA GLN A 126 -27.52 -9.55 -18.19
C GLN A 126 -27.55 -11.05 -17.84
N VAL A 127 -26.97 -11.46 -16.71
CA VAL A 127 -27.10 -12.83 -16.19
C VAL A 127 -28.50 -13.10 -15.60
N GLY A 128 -29.35 -12.07 -15.48
CA GLY A 128 -30.78 -12.18 -15.19
C GLY A 128 -31.21 -11.91 -13.75
N GLY A 129 -30.35 -11.28 -12.94
CA GLY A 129 -30.65 -10.91 -11.55
C GLY A 129 -30.82 -12.10 -10.62
N ILE A 130 -31.31 -11.84 -9.40
CA ILE A 130 -31.66 -12.87 -8.41
C ILE A 130 -32.68 -13.87 -9.01
N ASP A 131 -33.64 -13.40 -9.81
CA ASP A 131 -34.69 -14.24 -10.39
C ASP A 131 -34.16 -15.34 -11.33
N LYS A 132 -33.06 -15.10 -12.06
CA LYS A 132 -32.41 -16.17 -12.83
C LYS A 132 -31.48 -17.03 -11.99
N VAL A 133 -30.91 -16.50 -10.91
CA VAL A 133 -30.14 -17.33 -9.97
C VAL A 133 -31.06 -18.34 -9.27
N ASP A 134 -32.25 -17.92 -8.85
CA ASP A 134 -33.27 -18.82 -8.28
C ASP A 134 -33.72 -19.87 -9.29
N LYS A 135 -33.99 -19.49 -10.55
CA LYS A 135 -34.31 -20.45 -11.61
C LYS A 135 -33.17 -21.41 -11.94
N VAL A 136 -31.93 -20.94 -11.95
CA VAL A 136 -30.77 -21.82 -12.16
C VAL A 136 -30.60 -22.77 -10.98
N TYR A 137 -30.90 -22.33 -9.75
CA TYR A 137 -30.89 -23.20 -8.58
C TYR A 137 -32.00 -24.26 -8.63
N ASP A 138 -33.20 -23.88 -9.08
CA ASP A 138 -34.30 -24.82 -9.34
C ASP A 138 -33.93 -25.80 -10.46
N ASP A 139 -33.40 -25.34 -11.60
CA ASP A 139 -32.96 -26.18 -12.72
C ASP A 139 -31.81 -27.14 -12.31
N VAL A 140 -30.91 -26.70 -11.42
CA VAL A 140 -29.83 -27.55 -10.86
C VAL A 140 -30.39 -28.59 -9.91
N ARG A 141 -31.43 -28.24 -9.12
CA ARG A 141 -32.11 -29.17 -8.23
C ARG A 141 -32.89 -30.22 -9.01
N ASP A 142 -33.61 -29.81 -10.04
CA ASP A 142 -34.31 -30.68 -10.98
C ASP A 142 -33.32 -31.60 -11.74
N ALA A 143 -32.14 -31.09 -12.12
CA ALA A 143 -31.10 -31.89 -12.75
C ALA A 143 -30.43 -32.88 -11.78
N MET A 144 -30.26 -32.51 -10.51
CA MET A 144 -29.78 -33.41 -9.45
C MET A 144 -30.81 -34.50 -9.14
N ASP A 145 -32.09 -34.16 -9.07
CA ASP A 145 -33.18 -35.11 -8.85
C ASP A 145 -33.33 -36.04 -10.06
N ALA A 146 -33.24 -35.53 -11.30
CA ALA A 146 -33.21 -36.35 -12.50
C ALA A 146 -31.96 -37.23 -12.59
N SER A 147 -30.81 -36.75 -12.11
CA SER A 147 -29.59 -37.55 -11.98
C SER A 147 -29.71 -38.62 -10.89
N HIS A 148 -30.44 -38.35 -9.81
CA HIS A 148 -30.73 -39.32 -8.76
C HIS A 148 -31.71 -40.38 -9.26
N ASP A 149 -32.76 -39.98 -9.97
CA ASP A 149 -33.72 -40.89 -10.62
C ASP A 149 -33.05 -41.72 -11.72
N LEU A 150 -32.14 -41.12 -12.51
CA LEU A 150 -31.33 -41.85 -13.48
C LEU A 150 -30.35 -42.81 -12.80
N SER A 151 -29.70 -42.40 -11.72
CA SER A 151 -28.83 -43.27 -10.92
C SER A 151 -29.61 -44.41 -10.27
N GLN A 152 -30.84 -44.16 -9.81
CA GLN A 152 -31.72 -45.16 -9.23
C GLN A 152 -32.28 -46.11 -10.32
N ALA A 153 -32.58 -45.60 -11.52
CA ALA A 153 -32.98 -46.40 -12.67
C ALA A 153 -31.82 -47.21 -13.28
N LEU A 154 -30.61 -46.65 -13.28
CA LEU A 154 -29.37 -47.35 -13.65
C LEU A 154 -28.97 -48.37 -12.58
N SER A 155 -29.14 -48.08 -11.29
CA SER A 155 -28.91 -49.00 -10.17
C SER A 155 -29.94 -50.14 -10.12
N GLN A 156 -31.17 -49.91 -10.61
CA GLN A 156 -32.15 -50.98 -10.81
C GLN A 156 -31.83 -51.87 -12.01
N ASN A 157 -30.99 -51.44 -12.96
CA ASN A 157 -30.61 -52.20 -14.16
C ASN A 157 -29.14 -52.68 -14.17
N ILE A 158 -28.28 -52.12 -13.33
CA ILE A 158 -26.90 -52.56 -13.09
C ILE A 158 -26.86 -53.04 -11.65
N GLY A 159 -27.22 -54.31 -11.47
CA GLY A 159 -26.77 -55.04 -10.29
C GLY A 159 -25.25 -55.09 -10.29
N GLY A 160 -24.62 -54.45 -9.31
CA GLY A 160 -23.28 -54.75 -8.86
C GLY A 160 -22.19 -53.71 -9.13
N GLY A 161 -21.41 -53.43 -8.08
CA GLY A 161 -20.10 -52.78 -8.11
C GLY A 161 -20.16 -51.28 -7.81
N GLU A 162 -19.46 -50.72 -6.82
CA GLU A 162 -18.30 -51.20 -6.07
C GLU A 162 -18.27 -50.43 -4.74
N MET A 163 -18.15 -51.16 -3.62
CA MET A 163 -17.92 -50.53 -2.32
C MET A 163 -16.49 -50.01 -2.35
N ILE A 164 -16.31 -48.72 -2.06
CA ILE A 164 -14.99 -48.10 -1.94
C ILE A 164 -14.20 -48.89 -0.89
N ASP A 165 -13.02 -49.40 -1.27
CA ASP A 165 -12.16 -50.19 -0.40
C ASP A 165 -11.49 -49.26 0.62
N GLU A 166 -11.88 -49.39 1.89
CA GLU A 166 -11.36 -48.58 2.99
C GLU A 166 -9.83 -48.69 3.16
N SER A 167 -9.21 -49.77 2.66
CA SER A 167 -7.75 -49.95 2.74
C SER A 167 -6.95 -49.00 1.83
N GLU A 168 -7.48 -48.65 0.65
CA GLU A 168 -6.82 -47.70 -0.27
C GLU A 168 -6.86 -46.27 0.30
N LEU A 169 -7.93 -45.94 1.03
CA LEU A 169 -8.09 -44.69 1.77
C LEU A 169 -7.16 -44.57 2.97
N GLU A 170 -6.92 -45.66 3.70
CA GLU A 170 -5.97 -45.68 4.83
C GLU A 170 -4.51 -45.50 4.35
N ASP A 171 -4.14 -46.09 3.23
CA ASP A 171 -2.81 -45.91 2.63
C ASP A 171 -2.59 -44.47 2.13
N GLU A 172 -3.62 -43.85 1.55
CA GLU A 172 -3.56 -42.45 1.11
C GLU A 172 -3.48 -41.48 2.31
N LEU A 173 -4.18 -41.80 3.41
CA LEU A 173 -4.11 -41.04 4.66
C LEU A 173 -2.73 -41.14 5.32
N ALA A 174 -2.13 -42.34 5.34
CA ALA A 174 -0.79 -42.57 5.90
C ALA A 174 0.30 -41.80 5.14
N ALA A 175 0.17 -41.68 3.81
CA ALA A 175 1.09 -40.90 2.99
C ALA A 175 1.06 -39.40 3.33
N LEU A 176 -0.12 -38.85 3.62
CA LEU A 176 -0.29 -37.44 4.02
C LEU A 176 0.33 -37.13 5.39
N GLU A 177 0.21 -38.04 6.36
CA GLU A 177 0.77 -37.85 7.71
C GLU A 177 2.31 -37.76 7.69
N GLN A 178 2.97 -38.61 6.90
CA GLN A 178 4.43 -38.65 6.81
C GLN A 178 5.04 -37.37 6.21
N GLU A 179 4.32 -36.70 5.30
CA GLU A 179 4.76 -35.43 4.71
C GLU A 179 4.77 -34.27 5.73
N THR A 180 3.93 -34.36 6.77
CA THR A 180 3.81 -33.32 7.81
C THR A 180 4.87 -33.43 8.91
N GLU A 181 5.31 -34.64 9.26
CA GLU A 181 6.35 -34.86 10.29
C GLU A 181 7.76 -34.44 9.85
N LEU A 182 8.08 -34.52 8.56
CA LEU A 182 9.39 -34.14 8.02
C LEU A 182 9.67 -32.63 8.09
N LYS A 183 8.62 -31.80 8.18
CA LYS A 183 8.74 -30.33 8.21
C LYS A 183 8.99 -29.76 9.62
N GLN A 184 9.01 -30.56 10.70
CA GLN A 184 9.00 -30.06 12.09
C GLN A 184 10.20 -30.42 13.00
N LYS A 185 11.29 -31.05 12.54
CA LYS A 185 12.44 -31.34 13.44
C LYS A 185 13.58 -30.30 13.35
N PRO A 186 13.87 -29.51 14.41
CA PRO A 186 15.04 -28.62 14.46
C PRO A 186 16.33 -29.41 14.73
N ILE A 187 17.34 -29.19 13.89
CA ILE A 187 18.66 -29.83 13.95
C ILE A 187 19.46 -29.28 15.14
N LYS A 188 19.84 -30.13 16.11
CA LYS A 188 20.83 -29.86 17.16
C LYS A 188 22.20 -30.41 16.73
N ILE A 189 23.25 -29.59 16.66
CA ILE A 189 24.62 -30.06 16.45
C ILE A 189 25.48 -29.73 17.69
N VAL A 190 26.06 -30.76 18.30
CA VAL A 190 26.96 -30.67 19.46
C VAL A 190 28.37 -31.11 19.06
N ARG A 191 29.30 -30.13 19.04
CA ARG A 191 30.70 -30.12 19.53
C ARG A 191 31.72 -31.22 19.09
N SER A 192 32.86 -30.79 18.53
CA SER A 192 34.21 -31.17 19.03
C SER A 192 35.29 -30.17 18.53
N LEU A 193 36.26 -29.86 19.41
CA LEU A 193 37.40 -28.95 19.19
C LEU A 193 38.67 -29.73 18.84
N PRO A 194 39.56 -29.16 18.00
CA PRO A 194 40.95 -29.00 18.41
C PRO A 194 41.51 -27.58 18.16
N SER A 195 42.55 -27.25 18.94
CA SER A 195 43.28 -25.97 19.08
C SER A 195 44.44 -25.84 18.06
N PRO A 196 45.32 -24.81 18.11
CA PRO A 196 45.16 -23.38 17.80
C PRO A 196 46.04 -22.96 16.59
N GLY A 197 45.52 -22.11 15.70
CA GLY A 197 46.36 -21.41 14.72
C GLY A 197 45.67 -20.99 13.42
N SER A 198 45.83 -19.71 13.09
CA SER A 198 45.66 -19.10 11.77
C SER A 198 44.24 -18.78 11.26
N ALA A 199 43.82 -17.55 11.57
CA ALA A 199 43.33 -16.49 10.68
C ALA A 199 42.36 -16.76 9.50
N TYR A 200 41.50 -15.74 9.30
CA TYR A 200 40.66 -15.38 8.14
C TYR A 200 39.26 -16.04 8.06
N VAL A 201 38.14 -15.40 7.69
CA VAL A 201 37.62 -14.01 7.61
C VAL A 201 36.16 -14.17 7.09
N ASN A 202 35.26 -13.29 7.56
CA ASN A 202 33.94 -12.88 7.02
C ASN A 202 32.79 -13.89 6.82
N SER A 203 31.77 -13.71 7.65
CA SER A 203 30.37 -14.05 7.43
C SER A 203 29.61 -12.83 6.88
N THR A 204 29.28 -12.86 5.58
CA THR A 204 28.20 -12.07 4.94
C THR A 204 27.88 -12.75 3.60
N ARG A 205 27.05 -13.79 3.60
CA ARG A 205 26.55 -14.37 2.33
C ARG A 205 25.14 -14.94 2.39
N ASP A 206 24.37 -14.56 3.42
CA ASP A 206 22.99 -15.04 3.59
C ASP A 206 21.94 -13.91 3.50
N GLU A 207 22.35 -12.67 3.23
CA GLU A 207 21.42 -11.54 2.98
C GLU A 207 21.21 -11.25 1.47
N GLU A 208 22.12 -11.66 0.59
CA GLU A 208 21.99 -11.40 -0.87
C GLU A 208 21.03 -12.36 -1.58
N ASP A 209 20.79 -13.56 -1.04
CA ASP A 209 19.89 -14.54 -1.66
C ASP A 209 18.40 -14.22 -1.44
N LEU A 210 18.04 -13.41 -0.43
CA LEU A 210 16.66 -12.95 -0.21
C LEU A 210 16.26 -11.85 -1.21
N ALA A 211 17.19 -10.96 -1.57
CA ALA A 211 16.93 -9.89 -2.53
C ALA A 211 16.72 -10.42 -3.97
N ALA A 212 17.34 -11.56 -4.30
CA ALA A 212 17.20 -12.21 -5.60
C ALA A 212 15.81 -12.84 -5.82
N LEU A 213 15.09 -13.20 -4.75
CA LEU A 213 13.74 -13.79 -4.84
C LEU A 213 12.63 -12.74 -4.95
N GLU A 214 12.82 -11.52 -4.42
CA GLU A 214 11.84 -10.44 -4.59
C GLU A 214 11.90 -9.82 -6.00
N ALA A 215 13.07 -9.83 -6.64
CA ALA A 215 13.24 -9.30 -7.99
C ALA A 215 12.63 -10.18 -9.10
N SER A 216 12.29 -11.44 -8.82
CA SER A 216 11.65 -12.34 -9.81
C SER A 216 10.12 -12.37 -9.73
N MET A 217 9.50 -11.53 -8.90
CA MET A 217 8.03 -11.39 -8.78
C MET A 217 7.49 -10.04 -9.29
N VAL A 218 8.24 -9.36 -10.17
CA VAL A 218 7.76 -8.20 -10.95
C VAL A 218 7.92 -8.47 -12.43
#